data_AF-A0A1W9N521-F1
#
_entry.id   AF-A0A1W9N521-F1
#
_cell.length_a   1.000
_cell.length_b   1.000
_cell.length_c   1.000
_cell.angle_alpha   90.00
_cell.angle_beta   90.00
_cell.angle_gamma   90.00
#
_symmetry.space_group_name_H-M   'P 1'
#
loop_
_entity.id
_entity.type
_entity.pdbx_description
1 polymer ?
#
loop_
_entity_poly.entity_id
_entity_poly.type
_entity_poly.pdbx_seq_one_letter_code
_entity_poly.pdbx_strand_id
1 'polypeptide(L)'
;MIHITGPTRHSAEMHLPKEPEDKKNWRDIGYSAQKMIEAWKRCINAFASAFPQTPVVLNLSPVIFDDEVMETVVRYGYGKYGQRFFMQNNILLADNKEMKRRDWAILKEYASKTTVGFQRQVLRLKQRGVLSENERVRIRKENFEGMFSQGMALGAKYFEIGLIEALDFPEILRKAAEQL
;
A
#
# COMPACT_ATOMS: atom_id res chain seq x y z
N MET A 1 -0.24 -15.76 1.89
CA MET A 1 0.72 -14.75 1.43
C MET A 1 1.46 -14.18 2.64
N ILE A 2 2.65 -13.61 2.46
CA ILE A 2 3.45 -13.04 3.56
C ILE A 2 3.85 -11.63 3.17
N HIS A 3 3.54 -10.67 4.03
CA HIS A 3 3.81 -9.26 3.76
C HIS A 3 5.18 -8.87 4.28
N ILE A 4 5.93 -8.18 3.43
CA ILE A 4 7.15 -7.49 3.82
C ILE A 4 6.84 -6.01 3.83
N THR A 5 6.80 -5.45 5.03
CA THR A 5 6.71 -4.01 5.28
C THR A 5 8.09 -3.46 5.59
N GLY A 6 8.25 -2.17 5.41
CA GLY A 6 9.49 -1.48 5.71
C GLY A 6 9.25 -0.04 6.12
N PRO A 7 10.32 0.71 6.37
CA PRO A 7 10.21 2.08 6.82
C PRO A 7 9.60 2.96 5.72
N THR A 8 8.73 3.89 6.12
CA THR A 8 7.94 4.71 5.21
C THR A 8 7.83 6.15 5.65
N ARG A 9 7.53 7.07 4.73
CA ARG A 9 7.23 8.46 5.11
C ARG A 9 5.83 8.66 5.72
N HIS A 10 4.92 7.68 5.61
CA HIS A 10 3.48 7.90 5.83
C HIS A 10 2.81 7.01 6.89
N SER A 11 3.48 5.96 7.40
CA SER A 11 2.90 5.00 8.36
C SER A 11 3.31 5.28 9.80
N ALA A 12 2.35 5.27 10.73
CA ALA A 12 2.53 5.49 12.18
C ALA A 12 3.71 4.72 12.80
N GLU A 13 3.92 3.48 12.38
CA GLU A 13 4.74 2.49 13.09
C GLU A 13 6.22 2.45 12.67
N MET A 14 6.55 2.82 11.43
CA MET A 14 7.93 2.75 10.90
C MET A 14 8.27 4.02 10.11
N HIS A 15 8.08 5.18 10.76
CA HIS A 15 8.26 6.47 10.08
C HIS A 15 9.73 6.80 9.84
N LEU A 16 10.03 7.10 8.58
CA LEU A 16 11.25 7.78 8.19
C LEU A 16 11.17 9.28 8.56
N PRO A 17 12.32 9.93 8.86
CA PRO A 17 12.35 11.35 9.21
C PRO A 17 11.71 12.25 8.16
N LYS A 18 10.97 13.24 8.66
CA LYS A 18 10.17 14.16 7.84
C LYS A 18 10.81 15.54 7.76
N GLU A 19 11.38 16.00 8.88
CA GLU A 19 11.94 17.34 8.99
C GLU A 19 13.26 17.47 8.20
N PRO A 20 13.54 18.66 7.62
CA PRO A 20 14.77 18.88 6.88
C PRO A 20 16.05 18.58 7.67
N GLU A 21 16.06 18.89 8.97
CA GLU A 21 17.20 18.66 9.86
C GLU A 21 17.43 17.16 10.09
N ASP A 22 16.40 16.39 10.42
CA ASP A 22 16.52 14.94 10.60
C ASP A 22 16.96 14.25 9.31
N LYS A 23 16.43 14.71 8.17
CA LYS A 23 16.84 14.25 6.84
C LYS A 23 18.32 14.50 6.60
N LYS A 24 18.81 15.70 6.93
CA LYS A 24 20.24 16.04 6.83
C LYS A 24 21.05 15.10 7.73
N ASN A 25 20.66 14.92 8.99
CA ASN A 25 21.35 14.03 9.93
C ASN A 25 21.43 12.59 9.41
N TRP A 26 20.34 12.06 8.83
CA TRP A 26 20.32 10.73 8.23
C TRP A 26 21.28 10.61 7.04
N ARG A 27 21.35 11.64 6.20
CA ARG A 27 22.33 11.68 5.10
C ARG A 27 23.75 11.73 5.64
N ASP A 28 24.00 12.53 6.68
CA ASP A 28 25.32 12.71 7.29
C ASP A 28 25.84 11.41 7.94
N ILE A 29 24.97 10.58 8.53
CA ILE A 29 25.32 9.23 9.01
C ILE A 29 25.32 8.16 7.90
N GLY A 30 25.14 8.58 6.64
CA GLY A 30 25.33 7.78 5.44
C GLY A 30 24.11 7.04 4.93
N TYR A 31 22.88 7.50 5.20
CA TYR A 31 21.69 7.01 4.49
C TYR A 31 21.83 7.26 2.98
N SER A 32 21.47 6.26 2.17
CA SER A 32 21.40 6.40 0.71
C SER A 32 20.28 5.53 0.13
N ALA A 33 19.79 5.90 -1.06
CA ALA A 33 18.86 5.10 -1.84
C ALA A 33 19.39 3.68 -2.06
N GLN A 34 20.69 3.54 -2.38
CA GLN A 34 21.32 2.24 -2.57
C GLN A 34 21.30 1.37 -1.32
N LYS A 35 21.56 1.92 -0.13
CA LYS A 35 21.47 1.15 1.13
C LYS A 35 20.05 0.65 1.37
N MET A 36 19.04 1.48 1.07
CA MET A 36 17.63 1.09 1.20
C MET A 36 17.25 -0.01 0.20
N ILE A 37 17.68 0.10 -1.05
CA ILE A 37 17.49 -0.94 -2.08
C ILE A 37 18.10 -2.26 -1.62
N GLU A 38 19.36 -2.26 -1.18
CA GLU A 38 20.04 -3.49 -0.73
C GLU A 38 19.41 -4.08 0.54
N ALA A 39 18.92 -3.25 1.46
CA ALA A 39 18.18 -3.72 2.62
C ALA A 39 16.88 -4.44 2.21
N TRP A 40 16.11 -3.86 1.29
CA TRP A 40 14.91 -4.48 0.75
C TRP A 40 15.22 -5.80 0.04
N LYS A 41 16.25 -5.84 -0.82
CA LYS A 41 16.67 -7.08 -1.49
C LYS A 41 16.99 -8.19 -0.51
N ARG A 42 17.74 -7.89 0.56
CA ARG A 42 18.05 -8.87 1.63
C ARG A 42 16.79 -9.39 2.31
N CYS A 43 15.86 -8.50 2.67
CA CYS A 43 14.60 -8.90 3.30
C CYS A 43 13.75 -9.78 2.37
N ILE A 44 13.55 -9.33 1.12
CA ILE A 44 12.81 -10.09 0.11
C ILE A 44 13.41 -11.49 -0.05
N ASN A 45 14.74 -11.60 -0.18
CA ASN A 45 15.39 -12.90 -0.30
C ASN A 45 15.17 -13.78 0.94
N ALA A 46 15.33 -13.23 2.14
CA ALA A 46 15.17 -13.98 3.37
C ALA A 46 13.75 -14.55 3.52
N PHE A 47 12.71 -13.73 3.32
CA PHE A 47 11.31 -14.19 3.38
C PHE A 47 10.98 -15.15 2.25
N ALA A 48 11.42 -14.87 1.02
CA ALA A 48 11.19 -15.73 -0.12
C ALA A 48 11.84 -17.12 0.04
N SER A 49 12.99 -17.20 0.71
CA SER A 49 13.70 -18.44 1.04
C SER A 49 13.05 -19.18 2.22
N ALA A 50 12.62 -18.48 3.27
CA ALA A 50 11.96 -19.08 4.42
C ALA A 50 10.58 -19.69 4.08
N PHE A 51 9.91 -19.13 3.07
CA PHE A 51 8.57 -19.54 2.66
C PHE A 51 8.49 -19.83 1.16
N PRO A 52 9.15 -20.89 0.67
CA PRO A 52 9.43 -21.10 -0.76
C PRO A 52 8.17 -21.28 -1.64
N GLN A 53 7.06 -21.72 -1.06
CA GLN A 53 5.80 -21.94 -1.78
C GLN A 53 4.75 -20.85 -1.50
N THR A 54 5.07 -19.87 -0.65
CA THR A 54 4.13 -18.81 -0.30
C THR A 54 4.43 -17.55 -1.11
N PRO A 55 3.39 -16.88 -1.65
CA PRO A 55 3.55 -15.55 -2.25
C PRO A 55 4.09 -14.54 -1.25
N VAL A 56 5.05 -13.74 -1.70
CA VAL A 56 5.65 -12.64 -0.94
C VAL A 56 5.05 -11.34 -1.43
N VAL A 57 4.42 -10.57 -0.54
CA VAL A 57 3.78 -9.30 -0.84
C VAL A 57 4.69 -8.16 -0.41
N LEU A 58 5.12 -7.34 -1.36
CA LEU A 58 5.81 -6.10 -1.06
C LEU A 58 4.79 -4.98 -0.82
N ASN A 59 4.74 -4.47 0.41
CA ASN A 59 3.91 -3.32 0.73
C ASN A 59 4.65 -2.04 0.28
N LEU A 60 4.18 -1.44 -0.80
CA LEU A 60 4.77 -0.27 -1.43
C LEU A 60 4.60 0.96 -0.54
N SER A 61 5.71 1.66 -0.30
CA SER A 61 5.67 2.96 0.33
C SER A 61 6.86 3.84 -0.07
N PRO A 62 6.65 5.15 -0.28
CA PRO A 62 7.73 6.08 -0.54
C PRO A 62 8.78 6.10 0.58
N VAL A 63 10.04 6.16 0.18
CA VAL A 63 11.20 6.30 1.07
C VAL A 63 11.69 7.75 1.10
N ILE A 64 12.76 8.04 1.84
CA ILE A 64 13.32 9.41 1.88
C ILE A 64 14.15 9.68 0.63
N PHE A 65 14.03 10.91 0.12
CA PHE A 65 14.83 11.53 -0.95
C PHE A 65 14.62 11.01 -2.36
N ASP A 66 14.05 9.82 -2.53
CA ASP A 66 13.99 9.18 -3.83
C ASP A 66 12.77 8.25 -3.94
N ASP A 67 11.80 8.64 -4.77
CA ASP A 67 10.60 7.85 -5.05
C ASP A 67 10.88 6.67 -6.01
N GLU A 68 12.04 6.61 -6.65
CA GLU A 68 12.44 5.56 -7.61
C GLU A 68 12.92 4.28 -6.91
N VAL A 69 13.27 4.35 -5.62
CA VAL A 69 13.76 3.20 -4.85
C VAL A 69 12.78 2.03 -4.94
N MET A 70 11.48 2.29 -4.78
CA MET A 70 10.49 1.22 -4.80
C MET A 70 10.32 0.59 -6.18
N GLU A 71 10.48 1.34 -7.27
CA GLU A 71 10.45 0.79 -8.63
C GLU A 71 11.62 -0.18 -8.85
N THR A 72 12.81 0.18 -8.37
CA THR A 72 13.99 -0.69 -8.44
C THR A 72 13.84 -1.95 -7.59
N VAL A 73 13.27 -1.82 -6.38
CA VAL A 73 12.97 -2.97 -5.50
C VAL A 73 11.93 -3.89 -6.14
N VAL A 74 10.88 -3.32 -6.75
CA VAL A 74 9.85 -4.07 -7.46
C VAL A 74 10.43 -4.84 -8.65
N ARG A 75 11.21 -4.17 -9.51
CA ARG A 75 11.89 -4.83 -10.64
C ARG A 75 12.75 -6.00 -10.17
N TYR A 76 13.50 -5.82 -9.08
CA TYR A 76 14.31 -6.88 -8.50
C TYR A 76 13.46 -8.07 -8.02
N GLY A 77 12.46 -7.80 -7.17
CA GLY A 77 11.64 -8.84 -6.56
C GLY A 77 10.85 -9.63 -7.60
N TYR A 78 10.19 -8.93 -8.53
CA TYR A 78 9.47 -9.58 -9.62
C TYR A 78 10.42 -10.31 -10.58
N GLY A 79 11.55 -9.70 -10.96
CA GLY A 79 12.52 -10.35 -11.85
C GLY A 79 13.08 -11.66 -11.28
N LYS A 80 13.18 -11.77 -9.95
CA LYS A 80 13.71 -12.96 -9.29
C LYS A 80 12.65 -14.01 -8.92
N TYR A 81 11.44 -13.58 -8.56
CA TYR A 81 10.40 -14.47 -8.02
C TYR A 81 9.12 -14.55 -8.87
N GLY A 82 9.05 -13.80 -9.97
CA GLY A 82 7.96 -13.83 -10.94
C GLY A 82 6.59 -13.65 -10.30
N GLN A 83 5.65 -14.50 -10.69
CA GLN A 83 4.27 -14.49 -10.19
C GLN A 83 4.14 -14.74 -8.69
N ARG A 84 5.20 -15.19 -7.98
CA ARG A 84 5.18 -15.34 -6.52
C ARG A 84 5.41 -14.00 -5.79
N PHE A 85 5.79 -12.95 -6.52
CA PHE A 85 6.02 -11.61 -5.99
C PHE A 85 4.79 -10.73 -6.19
N PHE A 86 4.02 -10.54 -5.13
CA PHE A 86 2.82 -9.72 -5.09
C PHE A 86 3.15 -8.31 -4.63
N MET A 87 2.24 -7.36 -4.87
CA MET A 87 2.41 -5.96 -4.47
C MET A 87 1.16 -5.45 -3.79
N GLN A 88 1.32 -4.56 -2.82
CA GLN A 88 0.18 -3.93 -2.13
C GLN A 88 0.47 -2.46 -1.82
N ASN A 89 -0.58 -1.63 -1.84
CA ASN A 89 -0.54 -0.31 -1.20
C ASN A 89 -1.57 -0.25 -0.06
N ASN A 90 -1.19 0.40 1.05
CA ASN A 90 -1.96 0.35 2.30
C ASN A 90 -2.71 1.64 2.64
N ILE A 91 -2.97 2.49 1.65
CA ILE A 91 -3.63 3.78 1.86
C ILE A 91 -4.85 3.96 0.97
N LEU A 92 -5.57 2.89 0.64
CA LEU A 92 -6.70 3.00 -0.27
C LEU A 92 -7.91 3.65 0.43
N LEU A 93 -8.41 4.73 -0.16
CA LEU A 93 -9.65 5.43 0.15
C LEU A 93 -10.21 5.96 -1.16
N ALA A 94 -11.55 6.05 -1.29
CA ALA A 94 -12.19 6.70 -2.44
C ALA A 94 -11.70 8.15 -2.64
N ASP A 95 -11.43 8.84 -1.52
CA ASP A 95 -10.93 10.22 -1.51
C ASP A 95 -9.54 10.37 -2.18
N ASN A 96 -8.77 9.29 -2.25
CA ASN A 96 -7.41 9.32 -2.78
C ASN A 96 -7.37 9.19 -4.31
N LYS A 97 -8.52 9.22 -5.00
CA LYS A 97 -8.63 9.03 -6.47
C LYS A 97 -7.82 10.00 -7.31
N GLU A 98 -7.59 11.21 -6.82
CA GLU A 98 -6.80 12.24 -7.52
C GLU A 98 -5.32 12.23 -7.07
N MET A 99 -4.92 11.31 -6.20
CA MET A 99 -3.58 11.31 -5.62
C MET A 99 -2.56 10.86 -6.66
N LYS A 100 -1.75 11.80 -7.16
CA LYS A 100 -0.64 11.51 -8.07
C LYS A 100 0.51 10.88 -7.30
N ARG A 101 0.68 9.56 -7.39
CA ARG A 101 1.80 8.85 -6.77
C ARG A 101 2.43 7.83 -7.71
N ARG A 102 3.73 7.63 -7.55
CA ARG A 102 4.50 6.67 -8.35
C ARG A 102 4.16 5.22 -8.02
N ASP A 103 3.86 4.91 -6.76
CA ASP A 103 3.45 3.56 -6.36
C ASP A 103 2.12 3.13 -7.00
N TRP A 104 1.22 4.06 -7.31
CA TRP A 104 -0.01 3.77 -8.07
C TRP A 104 0.28 3.39 -9.51
N ALA A 105 1.22 4.08 -10.15
CA ALA A 105 1.67 3.75 -11.50
C ALA A 105 2.34 2.37 -11.53
N ILE A 106 3.19 2.06 -10.55
CA ILE A 106 3.82 0.74 -10.40
C ILE A 106 2.75 -0.35 -10.28
N LEU A 107 1.76 -0.19 -9.39
CA LEU A 107 0.71 -1.20 -9.22
C LEU A 107 -0.07 -1.44 -10.51
N LYS A 108 -0.45 -0.37 -11.22
CA LYS A 108 -1.17 -0.47 -12.49
C LYS A 108 -0.34 -1.17 -13.57
N GLU A 109 0.97 -0.91 -13.64
CA GLU A 109 1.88 -1.56 -14.58
C GLU A 109 1.99 -3.07 -14.32
N TYR A 110 2.01 -3.47 -13.05
CA TYR A 110 2.22 -4.87 -12.65
C TYR A 110 0.92 -5.67 -12.44
N ALA A 111 -0.25 -5.02 -12.47
CA ALA A 111 -1.55 -5.68 -12.32
C ALA A 111 -1.83 -6.75 -13.38
N SER A 112 -1.24 -6.63 -14.58
CA SER A 112 -1.33 -7.65 -15.64
C SER A 112 -0.25 -8.74 -15.53
N LYS A 113 0.76 -8.56 -14.67
CA LYS A 113 1.95 -9.41 -14.55
C LYS A 113 1.91 -10.29 -13.30
N THR A 114 1.31 -9.81 -12.22
CA THR A 114 1.24 -10.48 -10.91
C THR A 114 0.01 -10.01 -10.13
N THR A 115 -0.19 -10.56 -8.93
CA THR A 115 -1.27 -10.14 -8.03
C THR A 115 -0.92 -8.81 -7.38
N VAL A 116 -1.82 -7.85 -7.51
CA VAL A 116 -1.79 -6.58 -6.79
C VAL A 116 -2.98 -6.48 -5.84
N GLY A 117 -2.76 -5.93 -4.65
CA GLY A 117 -3.80 -5.76 -3.64
C GLY A 117 -3.78 -4.37 -3.01
N PHE A 118 -4.78 -4.12 -2.19
CA PHE A 118 -4.90 -2.85 -1.48
C PHE A 118 -5.43 -3.05 -0.08
N GLN A 119 -4.84 -2.33 0.88
CA GLN A 119 -5.42 -2.21 2.21
C GLN A 119 -6.11 -0.86 2.36
N ARG A 120 -7.31 -0.90 2.94
CA ARG A 120 -8.09 0.29 3.29
C ARG A 120 -7.35 1.14 4.33
N GLN A 121 -7.24 2.44 4.08
CA GLN A 121 -6.76 3.38 5.09
C GLN A 121 -7.86 3.72 6.10
N VAL A 122 -7.46 4.15 7.30
CA VAL A 122 -8.39 4.74 8.26
C VAL A 122 -8.95 6.06 7.71
N LEU A 123 -10.28 6.12 7.55
CA LEU A 123 -11.00 7.33 7.18
C LEU A 123 -11.12 8.28 8.40
N ARG A 124 -10.41 9.41 8.36
CA ARG A 124 -10.35 10.37 9.49
C ARG A 124 -11.47 11.41 9.45
N LEU A 125 -12.70 11.00 9.76
CA LEU A 125 -13.88 11.88 9.75
C LEU A 125 -13.76 13.12 10.65
N LYS A 126 -13.03 13.02 11.79
CA LYS A 126 -12.84 14.15 12.72
C LYS A 126 -12.16 15.37 12.08
N GLN A 127 -11.41 15.17 11.00
CA GLN A 127 -10.77 16.27 10.25
C GLN A 127 -11.75 17.03 9.36
N ARG A 128 -12.99 16.53 9.21
CA ARG A 128 -14.05 17.12 8.38
C ARG A 128 -15.04 17.97 9.19
N GLY A 129 -14.69 18.33 10.43
CA GLY A 129 -15.54 19.14 11.30
C GLY A 129 -16.59 18.34 12.06
N VAL A 130 -17.63 19.04 12.55
CA VAL A 130 -18.75 18.45 13.28
C VAL A 130 -19.75 17.87 12.28
N LEU A 131 -19.87 16.54 12.27
CA LEU A 131 -20.81 15.79 11.42
C LEU A 131 -21.87 15.11 12.28
N SER A 132 -23.12 15.18 11.82
CA SER A 132 -24.21 14.35 12.36
C SER A 132 -23.96 12.87 12.12
N GLU A 133 -24.63 11.99 12.86
CA GLU A 133 -24.45 10.55 12.71
C GLU A 133 -24.83 10.06 11.30
N ASN A 134 -25.92 10.59 10.74
CA ASN A 134 -26.35 10.25 9.38
C ASN A 134 -25.30 10.65 8.32
N GLU A 135 -24.67 11.81 8.49
CA GLU A 135 -23.58 12.23 7.60
C GLU A 135 -22.35 11.34 7.72
N ARG A 136 -22.00 10.92 8.95
CA ARG A 136 -20.88 9.99 9.18
C ARG A 136 -21.12 8.65 8.50
N VAL A 137 -22.31 8.06 8.68
CA VAL A 137 -22.69 6.80 8.05
C VAL A 137 -22.65 6.93 6.53
N ARG A 138 -23.24 7.99 5.96
CA ARG A 138 -23.22 8.25 4.52
C ARG A 138 -21.80 8.32 3.97
N ILE A 139 -20.94 9.15 4.56
CA ILE A 139 -19.56 9.34 4.09
C ILE A 139 -18.76 8.04 4.20
N ARG A 140 -18.92 7.28 5.30
CA ARG A 140 -18.26 5.97 5.46
C ARG A 140 -18.69 5.01 4.37
N LYS A 141 -20.00 4.93 4.10
CA LYS A 141 -20.57 4.05 3.07
C LYS A 141 -20.06 4.40 1.68
N GLU A 142 -20.16 5.67 1.28
CA GLU A 142 -19.71 6.17 -0.03
C GLU A 142 -18.20 5.93 -0.23
N ASN A 143 -17.39 6.19 0.80
CA ASN A 143 -15.95 5.98 0.71
C ASN A 143 -15.58 4.49 0.67
N PHE A 144 -16.33 3.64 1.38
CA PHE A 144 -16.14 2.20 1.37
C PHE A 144 -16.53 1.58 0.03
N GLU A 145 -17.63 2.02 -0.59
CA GLU A 145 -17.96 1.59 -1.96
C GLU A 145 -16.93 2.10 -2.98
N GLY A 146 -16.62 3.40 -2.93
CA GLY A 146 -15.74 4.03 -3.90
C GLY A 146 -14.30 3.49 -3.89
N MET A 147 -13.79 3.02 -2.75
CA MET A 147 -12.45 2.42 -2.70
C MET A 147 -12.39 1.12 -3.52
N PHE A 148 -13.44 0.30 -3.56
CA PHE A 148 -13.45 -0.92 -4.35
C PHE A 148 -13.38 -0.60 -5.85
N SER A 149 -14.21 0.34 -6.32
CA SER A 149 -14.17 0.80 -7.71
C SER A 149 -12.78 1.29 -8.11
N GLN A 150 -12.13 2.05 -7.23
CA GLN A 150 -10.79 2.57 -7.46
C GLN A 150 -9.72 1.48 -7.47
N GLY A 151 -9.74 0.54 -6.53
CA GLY A 151 -8.80 -0.58 -6.53
C GLY A 151 -8.96 -1.48 -7.75
N MET A 152 -10.19 -1.76 -8.17
CA MET A 152 -10.45 -2.54 -9.39
C MET A 152 -9.94 -1.83 -10.65
N ALA A 153 -10.10 -0.49 -10.73
CA ALA A 153 -9.54 0.29 -11.85
C ALA A 153 -8.00 0.24 -11.91
N LEU A 154 -7.34 -0.07 -10.79
CA LEU A 154 -5.89 -0.31 -10.71
C LEU A 154 -5.53 -1.80 -10.88
N GLY A 155 -6.51 -2.67 -11.08
CA GLY A 155 -6.34 -4.10 -11.30
C GLY A 155 -6.18 -4.92 -10.02
N ALA A 156 -6.74 -4.46 -8.90
CA ALA A 156 -6.79 -5.22 -7.64
C ALA A 156 -7.29 -6.65 -7.85
N LYS A 157 -6.64 -7.59 -7.14
CA LYS A 157 -7.02 -9.01 -7.04
C LYS A 157 -7.46 -9.41 -5.64
N TYR A 158 -7.21 -8.55 -4.66
CA TYR A 158 -7.72 -8.68 -3.30
C TYR A 158 -7.72 -7.33 -2.59
N PHE A 159 -8.47 -7.27 -1.50
CA PHE A 159 -8.53 -6.11 -0.60
C PHE A 159 -8.37 -6.56 0.85
N GLU A 160 -7.66 -5.78 1.65
CA GLU A 160 -7.62 -5.89 3.11
C GLU A 160 -8.47 -4.78 3.72
N ILE A 161 -9.47 -5.16 4.51
CA ILE A 161 -10.47 -4.26 5.07
C ILE A 161 -10.65 -4.49 6.56
N GLY A 162 -11.06 -3.44 7.28
CA GLY A 162 -11.41 -3.55 8.68
C GLY A 162 -12.74 -4.25 8.89
N LEU A 163 -12.87 -4.98 10.00
CA LEU A 163 -14.08 -5.73 10.34
C LEU A 163 -15.32 -4.84 10.48
N ILE A 164 -15.18 -3.64 11.05
CA ILE A 164 -16.31 -2.75 11.35
C ILE A 164 -17.09 -2.39 10.08
N GLU A 165 -16.39 -1.96 9.02
CA GLU A 165 -17.06 -1.55 7.77
C GLU A 165 -17.61 -2.74 7.00
N ALA A 166 -16.99 -3.91 7.12
CA ALA A 166 -17.52 -5.15 6.56
C ALA A 166 -18.85 -5.56 7.23
N LEU A 167 -18.98 -5.33 8.54
CA LEU A 167 -20.22 -5.59 9.29
C LEU A 167 -21.29 -4.52 9.06
N ASP A 168 -20.90 -3.25 8.97
CA ASP A 168 -21.82 -2.14 8.76
C ASP A 168 -22.41 -2.13 7.34
N PHE A 169 -21.64 -2.59 6.34
CA PHE A 169 -22.02 -2.55 4.91
C PHE A 169 -21.77 -3.87 4.16
N PRO A 170 -22.35 -5.00 4.60
CA PRO A 170 -22.10 -6.32 4.02
C PRO A 170 -22.59 -6.46 2.56
N GLU A 171 -23.53 -5.63 2.13
CA GLU A 171 -23.99 -5.58 0.75
C GLU A 171 -22.92 -5.03 -0.21
N ILE A 172 -22.13 -4.05 0.23
CA ILE A 172 -21.03 -3.50 -0.56
C ILE A 172 -19.95 -4.56 -0.73
N LEU A 173 -19.65 -5.29 0.33
CA LEU A 173 -18.65 -6.37 0.31
C LEU A 173 -19.04 -7.46 -0.68
N ARG A 174 -20.29 -7.93 -0.63
CA ARG A 174 -20.79 -8.98 -1.54
C ARG A 174 -20.68 -8.54 -3.00
N LYS A 175 -21.15 -7.33 -3.32
CA LYS A 175 -21.05 -6.76 -4.66
C LYS A 175 -19.60 -6.65 -5.14
N ALA A 176 -18.69 -6.23 -4.27
CA ALA A 176 -17.27 -6.12 -4.60
C ALA A 176 -16.63 -7.51 -4.84
N ALA A 177 -16.99 -8.51 -4.04
CA ALA A 177 -16.49 -9.87 -4.19
C ALA A 177 -16.95 -10.54 -5.49
N GLU A 178 -18.15 -10.22 -5.99
CA GLU A 178 -18.65 -10.71 -7.28
C GLU A 178 -17.90 -10.13 -8.50
N GLN A 179 -17.17 -9.03 -8.32
CA GLN A 179 -16.47 -8.31 -9.39
C GLN A 179 -14.95 -8.58 -9.44
N LEU A 180 -14.41 -9.27 -8.43
CA LEU A 180 -12.98 -9.60 -8.29
C LEU A 180 -12.61 -10.88 -9.04
#